data_AF-A0A4V0I754-F1
#
_entry.id   AF-A0A4V0I754-F1
#
_cell.length_a   1.000
_cell.length_b   1.000
_cell.length_c   1.000
_cell.angle_alpha   90.00
_cell.angle_beta   90.00
_cell.angle_gamma   90.00
#
_symmetry.space_group_name_H-M   'P 1'
#
loop_
_entity.id
_entity.type
_entity.pdbx_description
1 polymer ?
#
loop_
_entity_poly.entity_id
_entity_poly.type
_entity_poly.pdbx_seq_one_letter_code
_entity_poly.pdbx_strand_id
1 'polypeptide(L)'
;MAEVTEATLEAFLGLTARELVDALGLAEGQRDWTDEPPCVLRGVSYSVADGASVTLYIASGEPLFRQLKLHREWDYDAFLGCRVGGIQYHSTAVRLNVGPAVPWQRRH
;
A
#
# COMPACT_ATOMS: atom_id res chain seq x y z
N MET A 1 -10.65 -15.08 9.30
CA MET A 1 -10.21 -13.67 9.22
C MET A 1 -11.43 -12.79 9.34
N ALA A 2 -11.36 -11.68 10.08
CA ALA A 2 -12.43 -10.70 10.09
C ALA A 2 -12.71 -10.21 8.65
N GLU A 3 -13.96 -9.89 8.35
CA GLU A 3 -14.36 -9.39 7.04
C GLU A 3 -13.62 -8.07 6.75
N VAL A 4 -12.87 -8.03 5.64
CA VAL A 4 -12.16 -6.82 5.22
C VAL A 4 -13.19 -5.90 4.54
N THR A 5 -13.52 -4.80 5.21
CA THR A 5 -14.48 -3.79 4.73
C THR A 5 -13.80 -2.44 4.51
N GLU A 6 -14.42 -1.55 3.73
CA GLU A 6 -13.88 -0.19 3.51
C GLU A 6 -13.67 0.55 4.82
N ALA A 7 -14.65 0.53 5.73
CA ALA A 7 -14.55 1.17 7.04
C ALA A 7 -13.36 0.63 7.87
N THR A 8 -13.09 -0.67 7.78
CA THR A 8 -11.93 -1.26 8.48
C THR A 8 -10.62 -0.77 7.87
N LEU A 9 -10.54 -0.66 6.54
CA LEU A 9 -9.36 -0.15 5.86
C LEU A 9 -9.16 1.37 6.07
N GLU A 10 -10.24 2.15 6.11
CA GLU A 10 -10.18 3.58 6.38
C GLU A 10 -9.61 3.90 7.76
N ALA A 11 -9.90 3.06 8.77
CA ALA A 11 -9.36 3.20 10.12
C ALA A 11 -7.82 3.04 10.17
N PHE A 12 -7.22 2.44 9.15
CA PHE A 12 -5.76 2.27 9.03
C PHE A 12 -5.06 3.43 8.33
N LEU A 13 -5.80 4.38 7.74
CA LEU A 13 -5.18 5.54 7.09
C LEU A 13 -4.46 6.44 8.10
N GLY A 14 -3.31 6.98 7.71
CA GLY A 14 -2.48 7.85 8.54
C GLY A 14 -1.53 7.13 9.49
N LEU A 15 -1.72 5.83 9.72
CA LEU A 15 -0.72 4.99 10.39
C LEU A 15 0.52 4.81 9.51
N THR A 16 1.64 4.48 10.13
CA THR A 16 2.86 4.11 9.41
C THR A 16 2.70 2.78 8.69
N ALA A 17 3.43 2.60 7.59
CA ALA A 17 3.43 1.34 6.87
C ALA A 17 3.90 0.18 7.76
N ARG A 18 4.81 0.41 8.72
CA ARG A 18 5.19 -0.59 9.72
C ARG A 18 4.02 -1.04 10.57
N GLU A 19 3.29 -0.10 11.17
CA GLU A 19 2.12 -0.43 12.01
C GLU A 19 1.08 -1.24 11.24
N LEU A 20 0.83 -0.91 9.97
CA LEU A 20 -0.09 -1.67 9.11
C LEU A 20 0.43 -3.05 8.76
N VAL A 21 1.70 -3.16 8.37
CA VAL A 21 2.33 -4.43 8.02
C VAL A 21 2.25 -5.40 9.20
N ASP A 22 2.53 -4.90 10.42
CA ASP A 22 2.46 -5.71 11.63
C ASP A 22 1.00 -6.06 11.98
N ALA A 23 0.07 -5.08 11.94
CA ALA A 23 -1.33 -5.29 12.28
C ALA A 23 -2.05 -6.26 11.32
N LEU A 24 -1.66 -6.27 10.05
CA LEU A 24 -2.23 -7.11 9.00
C LEU A 24 -1.41 -8.38 8.73
N GLY A 25 -0.28 -8.58 9.42
CA GLY A 25 0.59 -9.74 9.23
C GLY A 25 1.20 -9.83 7.83
N LEU A 26 1.47 -8.69 7.18
CA LEU A 26 1.96 -8.64 5.80
C LEU A 26 3.46 -8.94 5.67
N ALA A 27 4.20 -8.97 6.78
CA ALA A 27 5.65 -9.12 6.78
C ALA A 27 6.15 -10.43 6.15
N GLU A 28 5.34 -11.49 6.22
CA GLU A 28 5.67 -12.81 5.67
C GLU A 28 5.27 -12.94 4.19
N GLY A 29 4.53 -11.98 3.65
CA GLY A 29 4.06 -11.99 2.27
C GLY A 29 5.13 -11.59 1.24
N GLN A 30 4.94 -12.01 -0.01
CA GLN A 30 5.73 -11.48 -1.11
C GLN A 30 5.39 -10.00 -1.30
N ARG A 31 6.40 -9.15 -1.47
CA ARG A 31 6.24 -7.71 -1.69
C ARG A 31 6.87 -7.24 -3.00
N ASP A 32 6.26 -6.23 -3.60
CA ASP A 32 6.79 -5.54 -4.79
C ASP A 32 6.51 -4.03 -4.71
N TRP A 33 7.37 -3.24 -5.36
CA TRP A 33 7.17 -1.81 -5.46
C TRP A 33 5.99 -1.50 -6.36
N THR A 34 5.08 -0.66 -5.86
CA THR A 34 4.03 -0.06 -6.67
C THR A 34 4.52 1.31 -7.14
N ASP A 35 4.72 1.46 -8.44
CA ASP A 35 5.16 2.69 -9.09
C ASP A 35 4.31 3.04 -10.32
N GLU A 36 4.59 4.21 -10.91
CA GLU A 36 4.09 4.60 -12.23
C GLU A 36 5.28 4.96 -13.15
N PRO A 37 5.17 4.79 -14.48
CA PRO A 37 6.23 5.22 -15.39
C PRO A 37 6.60 6.70 -15.18
N PRO A 38 7.90 7.06 -15.19
CA PRO A 38 9.06 6.23 -15.48
C PRO A 38 9.77 5.66 -14.24
N CYS A 39 9.05 5.05 -13.29
CA CYS A 39 9.51 4.62 -11.95
C CYS A 39 9.40 5.73 -10.88
N VAL A 40 8.21 6.28 -10.74
CA VAL A 40 7.82 7.20 -9.66
C VAL A 40 7.10 6.40 -8.58
N LEU A 41 7.67 6.36 -7.37
CA LEU A 41 7.14 5.55 -6.28
C LEU A 41 5.73 5.98 -5.87
N ARG A 42 4.86 4.99 -5.69
CA ARG A 42 3.51 5.16 -5.13
C ARG A 42 3.33 4.41 -3.82
N GLY A 43 4.00 3.27 -3.65
CA GLY A 43 3.83 2.43 -2.46
C GLY A 43 4.40 1.03 -2.61
N VAL A 44 3.87 0.08 -1.83
CA VAL A 44 4.26 -1.34 -1.86
C VAL A 44 3.01 -2.20 -1.94
N SER A 45 3.04 -3.19 -2.83
CA SER A 45 2.03 -4.24 -2.91
C SER A 45 2.53 -5.48 -2.17
N TYR A 46 1.64 -6.10 -1.39
CA TYR A 46 1.84 -7.34 -0.68
C TYR A 46 0.89 -8.39 -1.24
N SER A 47 1.39 -9.57 -1.57
CA SER A 47 0.58 -10.76 -1.80
C SER A 47 0.37 -11.45 -0.46
N VAL A 48 -0.90 -11.64 -0.10
CA VAL A 48 -1.29 -12.36 1.12
C VAL A 48 -1.74 -13.78 0.77
N ALA A 49 -1.95 -14.61 1.79
CA ALA A 49 -2.54 -15.93 1.61
C ALA A 49 -3.89 -15.86 0.86
N ASP A 50 -4.29 -16.97 0.23
CA ASP A 50 -5.55 -17.12 -0.51
C ASP A 50 -5.68 -16.26 -1.79
N GLY A 51 -4.56 -15.76 -2.31
CA GLY A 51 -4.51 -15.02 -3.58
C GLY A 51 -5.03 -13.60 -3.50
N ALA A 52 -5.24 -13.08 -2.29
CA ALA A 52 -5.51 -11.66 -2.09
C ALA A 52 -4.22 -10.83 -2.15
N SER A 53 -4.36 -9.54 -2.38
CA SER A 53 -3.26 -8.58 -2.42
C SER A 53 -3.67 -7.27 -1.76
N VAL A 54 -2.71 -6.64 -1.09
CA VAL A 54 -2.88 -5.38 -0.38
C VAL A 54 -1.81 -4.42 -0.88
N THR A 55 -2.22 -3.27 -1.41
CA THR A 55 -1.29 -2.22 -1.79
C THR A 55 -1.41 -1.05 -0.83
N LEU A 56 -0.29 -0.68 -0.22
CA LEU A 56 -0.18 0.45 0.69
C LEU A 56 0.42 1.64 -0.06
N TYR A 57 -0.36 2.71 -0.24
CA TYR A 57 0.06 3.93 -0.92
C TYR A 57 0.57 4.96 0.07
N ILE A 58 1.70 5.58 -0.27
CA ILE A 58 2.36 6.58 0.58
C ILE A 58 1.51 7.85 0.63
N ALA A 59 1.32 8.40 1.83
CA ALA A 59 0.60 9.66 2.02
C ALA A 59 1.33 10.86 1.40
N SER A 60 0.56 11.86 0.99
CA SER A 60 1.12 13.13 0.52
C SER A 60 1.88 13.81 1.65
N GLY A 61 3.10 14.30 1.36
CA GLY A 61 3.96 14.98 2.33
C GLY A 61 4.97 14.07 3.03
N GLU A 62 4.91 12.75 2.82
CA GLU A 62 5.90 11.81 3.33
C GLU A 62 7.17 11.83 2.47
N PRO A 63 8.37 11.56 3.05
CA PRO A 63 9.65 11.73 2.36
C PRO A 63 9.81 10.96 1.04
N LEU A 64 9.22 9.76 0.96
CA LEU A 64 9.29 8.91 -0.23
C LEU A 64 8.15 9.15 -1.24
N PHE A 65 7.21 10.04 -0.93
CA PHE A 65 6.05 10.27 -1.78
C PHE A 65 6.47 10.74 -3.18
N ARG A 66 6.11 9.97 -4.20
CA ARG A 66 6.44 10.25 -5.62
C ARG A 66 7.93 10.43 -5.90
N GLN A 67 8.81 9.78 -5.14
CA GLN A 67 10.23 9.79 -5.44
C GLN A 67 10.53 9.02 -6.73
N LEU A 68 11.22 9.64 -7.67
CA LEU A 68 11.71 9.01 -8.90
C LEU A 68 13.01 8.25 -8.63
N LYS A 69 13.06 6.96 -8.96
CA LYS A 69 14.31 6.17 -9.06
C LYS A 69 14.25 5.24 -10.26
N LEU A 70 15.05 5.52 -11.29
CA LEU A 70 15.02 4.77 -12.56
C LEU A 70 15.32 3.27 -12.42
N HIS A 71 16.02 2.88 -11.35
CA HIS A 71 16.38 1.49 -11.08
C HIS A 71 15.51 0.86 -9.98
N ARG A 72 14.46 1.54 -9.51
CA ARG A 72 13.53 1.06 -8.46
C ARG A 72 14.22 0.70 -7.13
N GLU A 73 15.36 1.34 -6.84
CA GLU A 73 16.17 1.11 -5.64
C GLU A 73 15.68 1.96 -4.45
N TRP A 74 14.39 1.89 -4.12
CA TRP A 74 13.87 2.58 -2.94
C TRP A 74 14.23 1.84 -1.66
N ASP A 75 14.36 2.60 -0.58
CA ASP A 75 14.65 2.06 0.74
C ASP A 75 13.35 1.59 1.38
N TYR A 76 13.28 0.28 1.68
CA TYR A 76 12.10 -0.30 2.30
C TYR A 76 11.94 0.08 3.77
N ASP A 77 13.03 0.23 4.52
CA ASP A 77 12.94 0.65 5.91
C ASP A 77 12.46 2.10 6.01
N ALA A 78 12.88 2.96 5.09
CA ALA A 78 12.33 4.30 4.95
C ALA A 78 10.84 4.29 4.55
N PHE A 79 10.42 3.35 3.70
CA PHE A 79 9.01 3.15 3.38
C PHE A 79 8.19 2.72 4.60
N LEU A 80 8.71 1.80 5.42
CA LEU A 80 8.06 1.37 6.66
C LEU A 80 7.82 2.54 7.63
N GLY A 81 8.65 3.57 7.58
CA GLY A 81 8.48 4.82 8.34
C GLY A 81 7.48 5.82 7.76
N CYS A 82 7.04 5.65 6.50
CA CYS A 82 6.09 6.55 5.86
C CYS A 82 4.66 6.27 6.32
N ARG A 83 3.85 7.32 6.47
CA ARG A 83 2.40 7.17 6.66
C ARG A 83 1.71 6.68 5.39
N VAL A 84 0.67 5.88 5.58
CA VAL A 84 -0.18 5.36 4.51
C VAL A 84 -1.35 6.31 4.25
N GLY A 85 -1.44 6.82 3.03
CA GLY A 85 -2.50 7.74 2.60
C GLY A 85 -3.55 7.10 1.70
N GLY A 86 -3.39 5.81 1.41
CA GLY A 86 -4.35 5.04 0.62
C GLY A 86 -4.06 3.55 0.70
N ILE A 87 -5.11 2.74 0.65
CA ILE A 87 -5.02 1.28 0.69
C ILE A 87 -5.90 0.73 -0.41
N GLN A 88 -5.35 -0.22 -1.17
CA GLN A 88 -6.11 -1.01 -2.12
C GLN A 88 -6.05 -2.47 -1.67
N TYR A 89 -7.21 -3.10 -1.54
CA TYR A 89 -7.34 -4.51 -1.19
C TYR A 89 -8.05 -5.24 -2.33
N HIS A 90 -7.41 -6.25 -2.91
CA HIS A 90 -8.00 -7.06 -3.97
C HIS A 90 -7.95 -8.54 -3.60
N SER A 91 -9.09 -9.22 -3.74
CA SER A 91 -9.24 -10.66 -3.65
C SER A 91 -10.10 -11.15 -4.82
N THR A 92 -10.37 -12.46 -4.89
CA THR A 92 -11.30 -13.03 -5.88
C THR A 92 -12.73 -12.54 -5.73
N ALA A 93 -13.16 -12.20 -4.50
CA ALA A 93 -14.53 -11.80 -4.18
C ALA A 93 -14.71 -10.29 -4.00
N VAL A 94 -13.66 -9.58 -3.58
CA VAL A 94 -13.75 -8.21 -3.06
C VAL A 94 -12.63 -7.35 -3.63
N ARG A 95 -12.97 -6.15 -4.10
CA ARG A 95 -12.03 -5.08 -4.46
C ARG A 95 -12.41 -3.79 -3.75
N LEU A 96 -11.53 -3.30 -2.89
CA LEU A 96 -11.75 -2.08 -2.10
C LEU A 96 -10.61 -1.11 -2.33
N ASN A 97 -10.95 0.18 -2.37
CA ASN A 97 -10.02 1.27 -2.56
C ASN A 97 -10.36 2.39 -1.57
N VAL A 98 -9.47 2.65 -0.61
CA VAL A 98 -9.70 3.68 0.41
C VAL A 98 -8.56 4.69 0.44
N GLY A 99 -8.89 5.94 0.72
CA GLY A 99 -7.92 7.02 0.90
C GLY A 99 -7.50 7.74 -0.40
N PRO A 100 -7.11 9.02 -0.30
CA PRO A 100 -6.83 9.87 -1.45
C PRO A 100 -5.56 9.49 -2.22
N ALA A 101 -4.61 8.77 -1.62
CA ALA A 101 -3.36 8.40 -2.28
C ALA A 101 -3.51 7.26 -3.31
N VAL A 102 -4.63 6.52 -3.28
CA VAL A 102 -4.93 5.53 -4.33
C VAL A 102 -5.14 6.28 -5.65
N PRO A 103 -4.32 6.02 -6.70
CA PRO A 103 -4.44 6.70 -7.98
C PRO A 103 -5.83 6.49 -8.59
N TRP A 104 -6.46 7.56 -9.10
CA TRP A 104 -7.80 7.49 -9.70
C TRP A 104 -7.90 6.41 -10.78
N GLN A 105 -6.88 6.26 -11.62
CA GLN A 105 -6.79 5.24 -12.67
C GLN A 105 -6.85 3.79 -12.15
N ARG A 106 -6.59 3.58 -10.85
CA ARG A 106 -6.57 2.26 -10.20
C ARG A 106 -7.82 2.00 -9.34
N ARG A 107 -8.82 2.89 -9.36
CA ARG A 107 -10.05 2.77 -8.56
C ARG A 107 -11.17 1.96 -9.24
N HIS A 108 -10.89 1.33 -10.38
CA HIS A 108 -11.87 0.64 -11.24
C HIS A 108 -11.66 -0.88 -11.27
#